data_AF-A0A662R386-F1
#
_entry.id   AF-A0A662R386-F1
#
_cell.length_a   1.000
_cell.length_b   1.000
_cell.length_c   1.000
_cell.angle_alpha   90.00
_cell.angle_beta   90.00
_cell.angle_gamma   90.00
#
_symmetry.space_group_name_H-M   'P 1'
#
loop_
_entity.id
_entity.type
_entity.pdbx_description
1 polymer ?
#
loop_
_entity_poly.entity_id
_entity_poly.type
_entity_poly.pdbx_seq_one_letter_code
_entity_poly.pdbx_strand_id
1 'polypeptide(L)'
;MRRETSERVIEILLFLSAATAISIVALILIFLLKEGLPLIAKVGITDLCLGMDWNPLPITGEPSYGIFPMIVGSFYVAAGSLVMAVPFGIACAIFLAEIAPSWARSVLKHSIELLVGIPS
;
A
#
# COMPACT_ATOMS: atom_id res chain seq x y z
N MET A 1 41.61 -6.66 13.49
CA MET A 1 40.99 -8.00 13.33
C MET A 1 39.54 -8.07 13.83
N ARG A 2 39.14 -7.49 14.98
CA ARG A 2 37.77 -7.61 15.52
C ARG A 2 36.69 -6.73 14.84
N ARG A 3 37.08 -5.67 14.12
CA ARG A 3 36.16 -4.80 13.34
C ARG A 3 35.77 -5.43 12.00
N GLU A 4 36.75 -5.93 11.26
CA GLU A 4 36.58 -6.66 9.99
C GLU A 4 35.59 -7.83 10.07
N THR A 5 35.62 -8.62 11.16
CA THR A 5 34.68 -9.73 11.35
C THR A 5 33.27 -9.25 11.68
N SER A 6 33.12 -8.13 12.39
CA SER A 6 31.82 -7.56 12.73
C SER A 6 31.15 -6.93 11.51
N GLU A 7 31.92 -6.26 10.65
CA GLU A 7 31.44 -5.71 9.39
C GLU A 7 30.94 -6.82 8.45
N ARG A 8 31.72 -7.91 8.34
CA ARG A 8 31.34 -9.07 7.54
C ARG A 8 30.06 -9.76 8.04
N VAL A 9 29.87 -9.83 9.36
CA VAL A 9 28.63 -10.39 9.95
C VAL A 9 27.43 -9.51 9.63
N ILE A 10 27.56 -8.19 9.73
CA ILE A 10 26.49 -7.24 9.38
C ILE A 10 26.16 -7.34 7.89
N GLU A 11 27.17 -7.38 7.02
CA GLU A 11 27.00 -7.53 5.58
C GLU A 11 26.22 -8.81 5.24
N ILE A 12 26.59 -9.95 5.84
CA ILE A 12 25.89 -11.22 5.63
C ILE A 12 24.45 -11.15 6.15
N LEU A 13 24.21 -10.53 7.31
CA LEU A 13 22.86 -10.38 7.87
C LEU A 13 21.97 -9.50 6.99
N LEU A 14 22.49 -8.38 6.50
CA LEU A 14 21.77 -7.50 5.58
C LEU A 14 21.51 -8.20 4.24
N PHE A 15 22.49 -8.94 3.72
CA PHE A 15 22.32 -9.72 2.50
C PHE A 15 21.27 -10.81 2.66
N LEU A 16 21.30 -11.57 3.76
CA LEU A 16 20.30 -12.60 4.06
C LEU A 16 18.91 -11.99 4.25
N SER A 17 18.81 -10.85 4.91
CA SER A 17 17.55 -10.12 5.08
C SER A 17 16.97 -9.71 3.72
N ALA A 18 17.79 -9.07 2.88
CA ALA A 18 17.38 -8.66 1.53
C ALA A 18 17.03 -9.87 0.65
N ALA A 19 17.84 -10.93 0.67
CA ALA A 19 17.60 -12.16 -0.07
C ALA A 19 16.29 -12.83 0.37
N THR A 20 16.02 -12.86 1.68
CA THR A 20 14.77 -13.40 2.23
C THR A 20 13.57 -12.57 1.79
N ALA A 21 13.65 -11.23 1.86
CA ALA A 21 12.58 -10.34 1.43
C ALA A 21 12.26 -10.54 -0.07
N ILE A 22 13.29 -10.56 -0.92
CA ILE A 22 13.14 -10.81 -2.37
C ILE A 22 12.53 -12.19 -2.62
N SER A 23 12.99 -13.21 -1.88
CA SER A 23 12.48 -14.58 -2.01
C SER A 23 11.01 -14.67 -1.62
N ILE A 24 10.59 -14.03 -0.53
CA ILE A 24 9.18 -13.96 -0.12
C ILE A 24 8.33 -13.28 -1.20
N VAL A 25 8.77 -12.14 -1.74
CA VAL A 25 8.06 -11.43 -2.82
C VAL A 25 7.93 -12.31 -4.06
N ALA A 26 9.01 -13.02 -4.44
CA ALA A 26 8.99 -13.95 -5.56
C ALA A 26 8.02 -15.11 -5.32
N LEU A 27 7.99 -15.69 -4.12
CA LEU A 27 7.05 -16.75 -3.75
C LEU A 27 5.59 -16.28 -3.80
N ILE A 28 5.30 -15.08 -3.29
CA ILE A 28 3.96 -14.47 -3.39
C ILE A 28 3.57 -14.30 -4.85
N LEU A 29 4.47 -13.78 -5.69
CA LEU A 29 4.20 -13.60 -7.12
C LEU A 29 3.93 -14.93 -7.82
N ILE A 30 4.73 -15.96 -7.57
CA ILE A 30 4.52 -17.30 -8.12
C ILE A 30 3.18 -17.88 -7.66
N PHE A 31 2.84 -17.71 -6.37
CA PHE A 31 1.56 -18.15 -5.82
C PHE A 31 0.38 -17.46 -6.49
N LEU A 32 0.42 -16.12 -6.63
CA LEU A 32 -0.61 -15.35 -7.31
C LEU A 32 -0.79 -15.75 -8.78
N LEU A 33 0.31 -16.01 -9.50
CA LEU A 33 0.22 -16.47 -10.89
C LEU A 33 -0.37 -17.87 -10.97
N LYS A 34 0.05 -18.79 -10.08
CA LYS A 34 -0.42 -20.17 -10.06
C LYS A 34 -1.91 -20.28 -9.77
N GLU A 35 -2.42 -19.51 -8.80
CA GLU A 35 -3.84 -19.53 -8.43
C GLU A 35 -4.69 -18.58 -9.29
N GLY A 36 -4.12 -17.47 -9.75
CA GLY A 36 -4.81 -16.44 -10.51
C GLY A 36 -4.98 -16.75 -12.00
N LEU A 37 -3.97 -17.32 -12.67
CA LEU A 37 -4.05 -17.60 -14.11
C LEU A 37 -5.19 -18.55 -14.49
N PRO A 38 -5.45 -19.67 -13.77
CA PRO A 38 -6.59 -20.54 -14.06
C PRO A 38 -7.94 -19.83 -13.92
N LEU A 39 -8.06 -18.92 -12.94
CA LEU A 39 -9.27 -18.10 -12.76
C LEU A 39 -9.49 -17.16 -13.95
N ILE A 40 -8.43 -16.45 -14.37
CA ILE A 40 -8.48 -15.56 -15.54
C ILE A 40 -8.83 -16.34 -16.81
N ALA A 41 -8.30 -17.55 -16.97
CA ALA A 41 -8.62 -18.42 -18.10
C ALA A 41 -10.09 -18.88 -18.09
N LYS A 42 -10.69 -19.10 -16.92
CA LYS A 42 -12.09 -19.53 -16.78
C LYS A 42 -13.09 -18.37 -16.98
N VAL A 43 -12.81 -17.22 -16.38
CA VAL A 43 -13.72 -16.06 -16.35
C VAL A 43 -13.51 -15.16 -17.57
N GLY A 44 -12.28 -15.06 -18.07
CA GLY A 44 -11.89 -14.08 -19.09
C GLY A 44 -11.49 -12.74 -18.49
N ILE A 45 -10.53 -12.06 -19.13
CA ILE A 45 -10.00 -10.76 -18.66
C ILE A 45 -11.08 -9.67 -18.70
N THR A 46 -11.98 -9.70 -19.68
CA THR A 46 -13.05 -8.71 -19.81
C THR A 46 -14.02 -8.78 -18.66
N ASP A 47 -14.51 -9.97 -18.31
CA ASP A 47 -15.51 -10.15 -17.25
C ASP A 47 -14.88 -9.99 -15.87
N LEU A 48 -13.59 -10.29 -15.73
CA LEU A 48 -12.83 -9.95 -14.53
C LEU A 48 -12.69 -8.43 -14.38
N CYS A 49 -12.18 -7.72 -15.38
CA CYS A 49 -11.83 -6.30 -15.26
C CYS A 49 -13.03 -5.34 -15.38
N LEU A 50 -14.04 -5.68 -16.17
CA LEU A 50 -15.23 -4.86 -16.44
C LEU A 50 -16.50 -5.42 -15.80
N GLY A 51 -16.44 -6.60 -15.18
CA GLY A 51 -17.57 -7.17 -14.45
C GLY A 51 -17.98 -6.29 -13.27
N MET A 52 -19.28 -6.14 -13.09
CA MET A 52 -19.89 -5.27 -12.06
C MET A 52 -20.15 -5.99 -10.73
N ASP A 53 -20.15 -7.31 -10.74
CA ASP A 53 -20.51 -8.12 -9.57
C ASP A 53 -19.31 -8.92 -9.06
N TRP A 54 -19.10 -8.87 -7.74
CA TRP A 54 -18.15 -9.69 -7.02
C TRP A 54 -18.90 -10.67 -6.11
N ASN A 55 -19.06 -11.91 -6.56
CA ASN A 55 -19.68 -12.98 -5.79
C ASN A 55 -19.02 -14.34 -6.10
N PRO A 56 -17.88 -14.66 -5.45
CA PRO A 56 -17.14 -15.89 -5.69
C PRO A 56 -17.82 -17.15 -5.10
N LEU A 57 -18.77 -16.98 -4.17
CA LEU A 57 -19.47 -18.06 -3.46
C LEU A 57 -21.00 -17.82 -3.45
N PRO A 58 -21.65 -17.83 -4.62
CA PRO A 58 -23.09 -17.60 -4.70
C PRO A 58 -23.89 -18.75 -4.07
N ILE A 59 -24.97 -18.42 -3.36
CA ILE A 59 -25.93 -19.41 -2.84
C ILE A 59 -26.73 -20.05 -4.01
N THR A 60 -26.98 -19.28 -5.07
CA THR A 60 -27.61 -19.72 -6.32
C THR A 60 -26.98 -18.99 -7.51
N GLY A 61 -26.67 -19.70 -8.59
CA GLY A 61 -26.11 -19.13 -9.82
C GLY A 61 -24.61 -19.40 -10.01
N GLU A 62 -24.04 -18.81 -11.06
CA GLU A 62 -22.61 -18.92 -11.40
C GLU A 62 -21.76 -17.91 -10.59
N PRO A 63 -20.55 -18.29 -10.15
CA PRO A 63 -19.63 -17.37 -9.49
C PRO A 63 -19.26 -16.17 -10.37
N SER A 64 -19.16 -14.97 -9.78
CA SER A 64 -18.72 -13.74 -10.45
C SER A 64 -17.51 -13.13 -9.74
N TYR A 65 -16.60 -12.56 -10.54
CA TYR A 65 -15.30 -12.06 -10.08
C TYR A 65 -14.98 -10.66 -10.63
N GLY A 66 -16.01 -9.86 -10.91
CA GLY A 66 -15.85 -8.51 -11.44
C GLY A 66 -15.19 -7.56 -10.44
N ILE A 67 -14.02 -7.02 -10.79
CA ILE A 67 -13.26 -6.08 -9.94
C ILE A 67 -13.49 -4.61 -10.30
N PHE A 68 -14.31 -4.31 -11.32
CA PHE A 68 -14.53 -2.95 -11.79
C PHE A 68 -15.03 -1.99 -10.68
N PRO A 69 -16.01 -2.36 -9.84
CA PRO A 69 -16.46 -1.49 -8.76
C PRO A 69 -15.37 -1.22 -7.72
N MET A 70 -14.44 -2.17 -7.50
CA MET A 70 -13.32 -1.98 -6.58
C MET A 70 -12.33 -0.94 -7.13
N ILE A 71 -12.04 -0.99 -8.44
CA ILE A 71 -11.18 -0.02 -9.11
C ILE A 71 -11.81 1.38 -9.03
N VAL A 72 -13.05 1.51 -9.50
CA VAL A 72 -13.77 2.79 -9.52
C VAL A 72 -14.01 3.32 -8.11
N GLY A 73 -14.38 2.46 -7.17
CA GLY A 73 -14.52 2.79 -5.75
C GLY A 73 -13.22 3.33 -5.15
N SER A 74 -12.07 2.76 -5.50
CA SER A 74 -10.77 3.26 -5.05
C SER A 74 -10.50 4.68 -5.56
N PHE A 75 -10.81 4.96 -6.83
CA PHE A 75 -10.72 6.33 -7.37
C PHE A 75 -11.69 7.28 -6.69
N TYR A 76 -12.93 6.88 -6.44
CA TYR A 76 -13.90 7.72 -5.75
C TYR A 76 -13.46 8.04 -4.31
N VAL A 77 -12.99 7.05 -3.57
CA VAL A 77 -12.48 7.27 -2.20
C VAL A 77 -11.24 8.14 -2.22
N ALA A 78 -10.29 7.91 -3.14
CA ALA A 78 -9.10 8.74 -3.26
C ALA A 78 -9.43 10.20 -3.61
N ALA A 79 -10.30 10.41 -4.60
CA ALA A 79 -10.74 11.75 -5.00
C ALA A 79 -11.53 12.46 -3.89
N GLY A 80 -12.47 11.76 -3.25
CA GLY A 80 -13.23 12.29 -2.12
C GLY A 80 -12.32 12.63 -0.93
N SER A 81 -11.33 11.79 -0.66
CA SER A 81 -10.32 12.05 0.37
C SER A 81 -9.48 13.27 0.04
N LEU A 82 -9.06 13.48 -1.20
CA LEU A 82 -8.32 14.68 -1.62
C LEU A 82 -9.13 15.95 -1.42
N VAL A 83 -10.40 15.96 -1.81
CA VAL A 83 -11.30 17.13 -1.66
C VAL A 83 -11.37 17.58 -0.20
N MET A 84 -11.34 16.64 0.74
CA MET A 84 -11.35 16.94 2.17
C MET A 84 -9.94 17.22 2.71
N ALA A 85 -8.98 16.33 2.48
CA ALA A 85 -7.64 16.39 3.08
C ALA A 85 -6.80 17.56 2.58
N VAL A 86 -6.92 17.96 1.31
CA VAL A 86 -6.14 19.05 0.73
C VAL A 86 -6.43 20.40 1.40
N PRO A 87 -7.68 20.89 1.51
CA PRO A 87 -7.94 22.19 2.15
C PRO A 87 -7.51 22.20 3.63
N PHE A 88 -7.76 21.12 4.39
CA PHE A 88 -7.28 21.04 5.77
C PHE A 88 -5.75 20.97 5.87
N GLY A 89 -5.10 20.21 4.99
CA GLY A 89 -3.64 20.12 4.92
C GLY A 89 -3.00 21.46 4.63
N ILE A 90 -3.54 22.22 3.67
CA ILE A 90 -3.08 23.57 3.34
C ILE A 90 -3.33 24.53 4.52
N ALA A 91 -4.50 24.49 5.14
CA ALA A 91 -4.81 25.35 6.29
C ALA A 91 -3.85 25.09 7.47
N CYS A 92 -3.56 23.82 7.77
CA CYS A 92 -2.59 23.43 8.79
C CYS A 92 -1.17 23.89 8.42
N ALA A 93 -0.77 23.77 7.15
CA ALA A 93 0.53 24.23 6.68
C ALA A 93 0.70 25.75 6.83
N ILE A 94 -0.31 26.54 6.44
CA ILE A 94 -0.32 28.00 6.60
C ILE A 94 -0.26 28.37 8.09
N PHE A 95 -1.07 27.72 8.93
CA PHE A 95 -1.05 27.96 10.37
C PHE A 95 0.34 27.73 10.97
N LEU A 96 0.99 26.61 10.62
CA LEU A 96 2.33 26.29 11.12
C LEU A 96 3.42 27.21 10.58
N ALA A 97 3.27 27.73 9.36
CA ALA A 97 4.24 28.61 8.73
C ALA A 97 4.17 30.05 9.27
N GLU A 98 2.97 30.61 9.36
CA GLU A 98 2.77 32.04 9.57
C GLU A 98 2.22 32.41 10.96
N ILE A 99 1.46 31.52 11.60
CA ILE A 99 0.65 31.88 12.78
C ILE A 99 1.16 31.22 14.07
N ALA A 100 1.68 30.00 13.97
CA ALA A 100 1.97 29.17 15.13
C ALA A 100 3.11 29.74 16.00
N PRO A 101 2.93 29.81 17.34
CA PRO A 101 4.01 30.16 18.25
C PRO A 101 5.12 29.10 18.24
N SER A 102 6.34 29.49 18.58
CA SER A 102 7.55 28.65 18.47
C SER A 102 7.45 27.29 19.15
N TRP A 103 6.81 27.21 20.33
CA TRP A 103 6.61 25.95 21.05
C TRP A 103 5.65 25.01 20.30
N ALA A 104 4.53 25.52 19.78
CA ALA A 104 3.53 24.73 19.07
C ALA A 104 4.09 24.21 17.75
N ARG A 105 4.81 25.07 17.00
CA ARG A 105 5.51 24.67 15.78
C ARG A 105 6.50 23.54 16.03
N SER A 106 7.27 23.61 17.12
CA SER A 106 8.24 22.56 17.47
C SER A 106 7.56 21.21 17.72
N VAL A 107 6.50 21.17 18.54
CA VAL A 107 5.81 19.92 18.85
C VAL A 107 5.09 19.36 17.62
N LEU A 108 4.27 20.18 16.96
CA LEU A 108 3.44 19.73 15.83
C LEU A 108 4.29 19.26 14.64
N LYS A 109 5.39 19.95 14.33
CA LYS A 109 6.28 19.55 13.23
C LYS A 109 6.88 18.17 13.47
N HIS A 110 7.41 17.90 14.66
CA HIS A 110 7.93 16.57 14.99
C HIS A 110 6.83 15.50 14.93
N SER A 111 5.63 15.78 15.44
CA SER A 111 4.51 14.83 15.35
C SER A 111 4.13 14.51 13.90
N ILE A 112 4.11 15.51 13.02
CA ILE A 112 3.84 15.32 11.60
C ILE A 112 4.95 14.50 10.93
N GLU A 113 6.21 14.82 11.20
CA GLU A 113 7.36 14.07 10.66
C GLU A 113 7.37 12.61 11.12
N LEU A 114 7.01 12.34 12.38
CA LEU A 114 6.85 10.98 12.89
C LEU A 114 5.67 10.25 12.23
N LEU A 115 4.54 10.93 12.03
CA LEU A 115 3.37 10.33 11.36
C LEU A 115 3.70 9.92 9.92
N VAL A 116 4.47 10.74 9.20
CA VAL A 116 4.92 10.44 7.82
C VAL A 116 6.04 9.39 7.81
N GLY A 117 6.83 9.29 8.89
CA GLY A 117 7.94 8.35 9.02
C GLY A 117 7.54 6.91 9.36
N ILE A 118 6.27 6.66 9.74
CA ILE A 118 5.79 5.30 9.95
C ILE A 118 5.63 4.65 8.57
N PRO A 119 6.36 3.56 8.26
CA PRO A 119 6.12 2.80 7.05
C PRO A 119 4.68 2.27 7.09
N SER A 120 3.87 2.64 6.09
CA SER A 120 2.51 2.17 5.90
C SER A 120 2.44 0.68 5.62
#